data_AF-A0A7I7UBH0-F1
#
_entry.id   AF-A0A7I7UBH0-F1
#
_cell.length_a   1.000
_cell.length_b   1.000
_cell.length_c   1.000
_cell.angle_alpha   90.00
_cell.angle_beta   90.00
_cell.angle_gamma   90.00
#
_symmetry.space_group_name_H-M   'P 1'
#
loop_
_entity.id
_entity.type
_entity.pdbx_description
1 polymer ?
#
loop_
_entity_poly.entity_id
_entity_poly.type
_entity_poly.pdbx_seq_one_letter_code
_entity_poly.pdbx_strand_id
1 'polypeptide(L)'
;MLAGADGTAYLNTVVGPWFSPDASVGVCEGYTVTYVAMQLAYFMGFSEVLLVGVDHRFAAQGKANQLVESTGEDKSHFDPRYFDKGFKWQLPDLLNSELAYRDARSAFESAGRRIVDCTVDGALEVFEKMPLEQALRS
;
A
#
# COMPACT_ATOMS: atom_id res chain seq x y z
N MET A 1 2.17 7.35 25.71
CA MET A 1 2.71 6.23 24.91
C MET A 1 1.73 5.08 25.05
N LEU A 2 1.27 4.50 23.95
CA LEU A 2 0.56 3.23 23.99
C LEU A 2 1.51 2.22 24.64
N ALA A 3 1.19 1.72 25.83
CA ALA A 3 1.93 0.62 26.42
C ALA A 3 1.66 -0.60 25.53
N GLY A 4 2.69 -1.11 24.86
CA GLY A 4 2.54 -2.20 23.90
C GLY A 4 2.02 -3.46 24.57
N ALA A 5 0.99 -4.08 23.98
CA ALA A 5 0.58 -5.43 24.34
C ALA A 5 1.63 -6.43 23.87
N ASP A 6 1.72 -7.59 24.54
CA ASP A 6 2.61 -8.68 24.11
C ASP A 6 2.40 -9.01 22.62
N GLY A 7 3.50 -9.14 21.87
CA GLY A 7 3.45 -9.39 20.43
C GLY A 7 3.27 -8.14 19.55
N THR A 8 3.26 -6.93 20.13
CA THR A 8 3.23 -5.68 19.36
C THR A 8 4.65 -5.21 19.03
N ALA A 9 4.94 -5.00 17.74
CA ALA A 9 6.16 -4.34 17.28
C ALA A 9 5.84 -2.91 16.81
N TYR A 10 6.72 -1.97 17.11
CA TYR A 10 6.65 -0.59 16.63
C TYR A 10 7.73 -0.38 15.57
N LEU A 11 7.37 0.30 14.48
CA LEU A 11 8.28 0.66 13.40
C LEU A 11 8.56 2.16 13.45
N ASN A 12 9.81 2.55 13.19
CA ASN A 12 10.16 3.95 13.04
C ASN A 12 9.76 4.45 11.65
N THR A 13 9.07 5.58 11.59
CA THR A 13 8.79 6.26 10.33
C THR A 13 9.99 7.07 9.88
N VAL A 14 10.36 6.93 8.60
CA VAL A 14 11.35 7.77 7.93
C VAL A 14 10.66 8.55 6.82
N VAL A 15 10.79 9.87 6.86
CA VAL A 15 10.11 10.79 5.93
C VAL A 15 10.97 11.02 4.69
N GLY A 16 10.37 10.88 3.50
CA GLY A 16 10.99 11.16 2.21
C GLY A 16 10.71 10.07 1.16
N PRO A 17 11.04 10.28 -0.12
CA PRO A 17 10.90 9.26 -1.16
C PRO A 17 12.00 8.21 -0.97
N TRP A 18 11.69 7.14 -0.24
CA TRP A 18 12.66 6.12 0.13
C TRP A 18 12.01 4.75 0.21
N PHE A 19 12.71 3.72 -0.27
CA PHE A 19 12.38 2.32 0.00
C PHE A 19 13.34 1.79 1.06
N SER A 20 12.81 1.33 2.19
CA SER A 20 13.64 0.75 3.24
C SER A 20 13.89 -0.74 3.00
N PRO A 21 15.14 -1.16 2.73
CA PRO A 21 15.49 -2.58 2.69
C PRO A 21 15.62 -3.20 4.09
N ASP A 22 15.73 -2.36 5.14
CA ASP A 22 15.92 -2.77 6.53
C ASP A 22 14.88 -2.09 7.44
N ALA A 23 13.81 -2.82 7.73
CA ALA A 23 12.73 -2.29 8.55
C ALA A 23 13.13 -2.04 10.02
N SER A 24 14.28 -2.56 10.47
CA SER A 24 14.78 -2.30 11.82
C SER A 24 15.29 -0.86 12.00
N VAL A 25 15.72 -0.22 10.92
CA VAL A 25 16.14 1.20 10.93
C VAL A 25 14.98 2.15 10.66
N GLY A 26 13.93 1.68 10.00
CA GLY A 26 12.68 2.39 9.79
C GLY A 26 12.01 2.04 8.46
N VAL A 27 10.83 2.60 8.23
CA VAL A 27 10.02 2.41 7.02
C VAL A 27 9.46 3.75 6.55
N CYS A 28 9.21 3.88 5.25
CA CYS A 28 8.47 5.01 4.69
C CYS A 28 7.04 4.56 4.36
N GLU A 29 6.01 5.35 4.68
CA GLU A 29 4.63 4.97 4.36
C GLU A 29 4.31 5.06 2.87
N GLY A 30 5.03 5.86 2.08
CA GLY A 30 4.82 5.95 0.63
C GLY A 30 3.35 6.11 0.23
N TYR A 31 2.61 6.91 1.01
CA TYR A 31 1.19 7.23 0.82
C TYR A 31 0.23 6.02 0.94
N THR A 32 0.71 4.82 1.25
CA THR A 32 -0.11 3.60 1.33
C THR A 32 0.40 2.62 2.39
N VAL A 33 -0.51 1.93 3.09
CA VAL A 33 -0.11 0.81 3.96
C VAL A 33 0.53 -0.34 3.18
N THR A 34 0.17 -0.50 1.91
CA THR A 34 0.73 -1.50 0.99
C THR A 34 2.23 -1.32 0.78
N TYR A 35 2.71 -0.07 0.66
CA TYR A 35 4.14 0.21 0.48
C TYR A 35 4.96 -0.13 1.73
N VAL A 36 4.39 0.04 2.93
CA VAL A 36 4.99 -0.46 4.19
C VAL A 36 5.09 -1.99 4.15
N ALA A 37 4.02 -2.68 3.76
CA ALA A 37 4.01 -4.13 3.67
C ALA A 37 5.06 -4.67 2.68
N MET A 38 5.30 -3.99 1.55
CA MET A 38 6.35 -4.34 0.60
C MET A 38 7.76 -4.24 1.21
N GLN A 39 8.04 -3.17 1.97
CA GLN A 39 9.33 -3.02 2.67
C GLN A 39 9.52 -4.11 3.74
N LEU A 40 8.47 -4.46 4.47
CA LEU A 40 8.51 -5.56 5.44
C LEU A 40 8.78 -6.90 4.76
N ALA A 41 8.08 -7.20 3.65
CA ALA A 41 8.30 -8.42 2.89
C ALA A 41 9.74 -8.49 2.34
N TYR A 42 10.28 -7.37 1.87
CA TYR A 42 11.67 -7.30 1.43
C TYR A 42 12.65 -7.59 2.57
N PHE A 43 12.45 -6.93 3.72
CA PHE A 43 13.30 -7.13 4.90
C PHE A 43 13.26 -8.56 5.42
N MET A 44 12.09 -9.20 5.38
CA MET A 44 11.93 -10.62 5.78
C MET A 44 12.52 -11.62 4.77
N GLY A 45 13.01 -11.14 3.62
CA GLY A 45 13.72 -11.97 2.64
C GLY A 45 12.83 -12.63 1.58
N PHE A 46 11.56 -12.22 1.45
CA PHE A 46 10.71 -12.73 0.38
C PHE A 46 11.23 -12.29 -0.99
N SER A 47 11.34 -13.25 -1.91
CA SER A 47 11.79 -13.03 -3.30
C SER A 47 10.66 -12.80 -4.29
N GLU A 48 9.44 -13.21 -3.93
CA GLU A 48 8.22 -12.97 -4.68
C GLU A 48 7.13 -12.46 -3.73
N VAL A 49 6.45 -11.39 -4.13
CA VAL A 49 5.30 -10.82 -3.42
C VAL A 49 4.14 -10.70 -4.39
N LEU A 50 3.00 -11.31 -4.03
CA LEU A 50 1.77 -11.28 -4.82
C LEU A 50 0.79 -10.32 -4.14
N LEU A 51 0.38 -9.27 -4.86
CA LEU A 51 -0.61 -8.31 -4.38
C LEU A 51 -2.01 -8.76 -4.78
N VAL A 52 -2.97 -8.58 -3.87
CA VAL A 52 -4.40 -8.82 -4.12
C VAL A 52 -5.19 -7.70 -3.47
N GLY A 53 -6.22 -7.21 -4.15
CA GLY A 53 -7.10 -6.14 -3.64
C GLY A 53 -6.55 -4.73 -3.79
N VAL A 54 -5.61 -4.51 -4.73
CA VAL A 54 -5.07 -3.18 -5.06
C VAL A 54 -5.87 -2.56 -6.20
N ASP A 55 -7.14 -2.23 -5.91
CA ASP A 55 -8.09 -1.75 -6.93
C ASP A 55 -7.64 -0.45 -7.59
N HIS A 56 -6.98 0.43 -6.82
CA HIS A 56 -6.45 1.72 -7.28
C HIS A 56 -7.50 2.62 -7.97
N ARG A 57 -8.76 2.53 -7.54
CA ARG A 57 -9.87 3.39 -7.97
C ARG A 57 -10.58 3.97 -6.76
N PHE A 58 -10.86 5.27 -6.83
CA PHE A 58 -11.59 5.98 -5.77
C PHE A 58 -12.67 6.85 -6.40
N ALA A 59 -13.88 6.80 -5.83
CA ALA A 59 -15.00 7.63 -6.29
C ALA A 59 -14.84 9.08 -5.80
N ALA A 60 -14.23 9.27 -4.63
CA ALA A 60 -13.97 10.59 -4.07
C ALA A 60 -12.94 11.37 -4.90
N GLN A 61 -13.22 12.65 -5.14
CA GLN A 61 -12.40 13.56 -5.94
C GLN A 61 -11.99 14.76 -5.10
N GLY A 62 -10.80 15.30 -5.36
CA GLY A 62 -10.30 16.49 -4.67
C GLY A 62 -8.78 16.57 -4.70
N LYS A 63 -8.22 17.46 -3.89
CA LYS A 63 -6.76 17.59 -3.79
C LYS A 63 -6.19 16.41 -3.01
N ALA A 64 -5.07 15.87 -3.47
CA ALA A 64 -4.33 14.82 -2.76
C ALA A 64 -4.10 15.19 -1.28
N ASN A 65 -4.29 14.22 -0.39
CA ASN A 65 -4.16 14.33 1.08
C ASN A 65 -5.10 15.37 1.73
N GLN A 66 -6.09 15.90 0.99
CA GLN A 66 -7.06 16.83 1.55
C GLN A 66 -7.89 16.11 2.61
N LEU A 67 -7.95 16.72 3.81
CA LEU A 67 -8.86 16.28 4.85
C LEU A 67 -10.30 16.62 4.44
N VAL A 68 -11.14 15.59 4.36
CA VAL A 68 -12.56 15.68 4.05
C VAL A 68 -13.37 14.98 5.13
N GLU A 69 -14.67 15.28 5.19
CA GLU A 69 -15.59 14.66 6.13
C GLU A 69 -16.61 13.81 5.35
N SER A 70 -16.82 12.56 5.78
CA SER A 70 -17.77 11.65 5.15
C SER A 70 -19.21 12.16 5.30
N THR A 71 -19.96 12.12 4.20
CA THR A 71 -21.40 12.42 4.18
C THR A 71 -22.27 11.20 4.50
N GLY A 72 -21.67 10.02 4.69
CA GLY A 72 -22.34 8.74 4.95
C GLY A 72 -22.65 7.90 3.70
N GLU A 73 -22.39 8.42 2.50
CA GLU A 73 -22.40 7.62 1.25
C GLU A 73 -20.96 7.32 0.83
N ASP A 74 -20.42 6.16 1.25
CA ASP A 74 -19.12 5.70 0.76
C ASP A 74 -19.28 4.85 -0.50
N LYS A 75 -18.68 5.32 -1.61
CA LYS A 75 -18.64 4.59 -2.89
C LYS A 75 -17.23 4.12 -3.26
N SER A 76 -16.25 4.39 -2.40
CA SER A 76 -14.85 4.03 -2.64
C SER A 76 -14.48 2.72 -1.97
N HIS A 77 -15.24 2.30 -0.95
CA HIS A 77 -15.01 1.05 -0.22
C HIS A 77 -16.12 0.02 -0.49
N PHE A 78 -15.82 -1.24 -0.17
CA PHE A 78 -16.74 -2.36 -0.35
C PHE A 78 -18.03 -2.23 0.50
N ASP A 79 -17.90 -1.84 1.77
CA ASP A 79 -19.07 -1.53 2.61
C ASP A 79 -19.37 -0.02 2.50
N PRO A 80 -20.58 0.37 2.08
CA PRO A 80 -20.95 1.79 1.99
C PRO A 80 -20.97 2.51 3.35
N ARG A 81 -20.87 1.78 4.47
CA ARG A 81 -20.79 2.29 5.84
C ARG A 81 -19.36 2.29 6.38
N TYR A 82 -18.34 2.02 5.55
CA TYR A 82 -16.96 1.99 5.97
C TYR A 82 -16.54 3.31 6.65
N PHE A 83 -16.98 4.45 6.09
CA PHE A 83 -16.89 5.75 6.75
C PHE A 83 -18.27 6.29 7.13
N ASP A 84 -18.64 6.12 8.40
CA ASP A 84 -19.82 6.76 8.98
C ASP A 84 -19.83 8.28 8.75
N LYS A 85 -21.04 8.84 8.70
CA LYS A 85 -21.23 10.30 8.55
C LYS A 85 -20.46 11.04 9.65
N GLY A 86 -19.67 12.03 9.25
CA GLY A 86 -18.82 12.81 10.16
C GLY A 86 -17.41 12.26 10.33
N PHE A 87 -17.09 11.08 9.77
CA PHE A 87 -15.74 10.54 9.79
C PHE A 87 -14.78 11.41 8.96
N LYS A 88 -13.66 11.82 9.54
CA LYS A 88 -12.65 12.63 8.86
C LYS A 88 -11.55 11.74 8.29
N TRP A 89 -11.29 11.88 7.01
CA TRP A 89 -10.30 11.09 6.29
C TRP A 89 -9.58 11.92 5.24
N GLN A 90 -8.44 11.43 4.77
CA GLN A 90 -7.62 12.09 3.76
C GLN A 90 -7.87 11.44 2.40
N LEU A 91 -8.11 12.27 1.39
CA LEU A 91 -8.22 11.79 0.01
C LEU A 91 -6.90 11.16 -0.45
N PRO A 92 -6.96 10.10 -1.27
CA PRO A 92 -5.77 9.39 -1.71
C PRO A 92 -4.88 10.26 -2.59
N ASP A 93 -3.58 10.02 -2.50
CA ASP A 93 -2.56 10.63 -3.35
C ASP A 93 -2.03 9.57 -4.33
N LEU A 94 -2.79 9.29 -5.39
CA LEU A 94 -2.48 8.22 -6.33
C LEU A 94 -1.15 8.45 -7.05
N LEU A 95 -0.84 9.70 -7.38
CA LEU A 95 0.42 10.05 -8.05
C LEU A 95 1.61 9.67 -7.18
N ASN A 96 1.65 10.11 -5.92
CA ASN A 96 2.77 9.78 -5.06
C ASN A 96 2.76 8.32 -4.59
N SER A 97 1.59 7.68 -4.49
CA SER A 97 1.48 6.24 -4.26
C SER A 97 2.16 5.45 -5.39
N GLU A 98 1.92 5.82 -6.64
CA GLU A 98 2.54 5.18 -7.80
C GLU A 98 4.06 5.43 -7.87
N LEU A 99 4.53 6.62 -7.49
CA LEU A 99 5.97 6.89 -7.37
C LEU A 99 6.62 5.95 -6.34
N ALA A 100 6.01 5.82 -5.17
CA ALA A 100 6.47 4.89 -4.14
C ALA A 100 6.46 3.43 -4.65
N TYR A 101 5.38 2.98 -5.30
CA TYR A 101 5.33 1.64 -5.88
C TYR A 101 6.40 1.39 -6.94
N ARG A 102 6.79 2.40 -7.72
CA ARG A 102 7.91 2.29 -8.67
C ARG A 102 9.26 2.14 -7.95
N ASP A 103 9.44 2.83 -6.83
CA ASP A 103 10.64 2.65 -5.99
C ASP A 103 10.70 1.23 -5.41
N ALA A 104 9.57 0.69 -4.91
CA ALA A 104 9.49 -0.70 -4.45
C ALA A 104 9.82 -1.69 -5.58
N ARG A 105 9.22 -1.50 -6.76
CA ARG A 105 9.52 -2.33 -7.93
C ARG A 105 11.01 -2.33 -8.25
N SER A 106 11.63 -1.16 -8.33
CA SER A 106 13.06 -1.00 -8.62
C SER A 106 13.93 -1.72 -7.58
N ALA A 107 13.60 -1.59 -6.29
CA ALA A 107 14.34 -2.24 -5.21
C ALA A 107 14.26 -3.77 -5.26
N PHE A 108 13.07 -4.32 -5.54
CA PHE A 108 12.88 -5.76 -5.72
C PHE A 108 13.63 -6.28 -6.95
N GLU A 109 13.41 -5.66 -8.12
CA GLU A 109 14.04 -6.08 -9.38
C GLU A 109 15.57 -6.04 -9.30
N SER A 110 16.13 -4.97 -8.71
CA SER A 110 17.59 -4.83 -8.51
C SER A 110 18.19 -5.91 -7.61
N ALA A 111 17.38 -6.55 -6.76
CA ALA A 111 17.79 -7.65 -5.89
C ALA A 111 17.45 -9.04 -6.49
N GLY A 112 17.02 -9.11 -7.75
CA GLY A 112 16.57 -10.36 -8.38
C GLY A 112 15.25 -10.90 -7.81
N ARG A 113 14.42 -10.02 -7.25
CA ARG A 113 13.12 -10.31 -6.64
C ARG A 113 12.01 -9.68 -7.49
N ARG A 114 10.76 -10.06 -7.26
CA ARG A 114 9.62 -9.52 -8.00
C ARG A 114 8.39 -9.23 -7.13
N ILE A 115 7.61 -8.25 -7.58
CA ILE A 115 6.26 -7.96 -7.09
C ILE A 115 5.31 -8.14 -8.27
N VAL A 116 4.24 -8.89 -8.08
CA VAL A 116 3.22 -9.16 -9.09
C VAL A 116 1.88 -8.71 -8.55
N ASP A 117 1.08 -8.02 -9.36
CA ASP A 117 -0.29 -7.64 -9.01
C ASP A 117 -1.29 -8.67 -9.56
N CYS A 118 -1.90 -9.41 -8.64
CA CYS A 118 -2.92 -10.41 -8.91
C CYS A 118 -4.34 -9.90 -8.66
N THR A 119 -4.53 -8.59 -8.48
CA THR A 119 -5.84 -7.99 -8.28
C THR A 119 -6.68 -8.11 -9.55
N VAL A 120 -7.81 -8.80 -9.44
CA VAL A 120 -8.80 -8.90 -10.52
C VAL A 120 -9.32 -7.51 -10.86
N ASP A 121 -9.24 -7.13 -12.13
CA ASP A 121 -9.68 -5.85 -12.67
C ASP A 121 -9.09 -4.60 -11.98
N GLY A 122 -8.01 -4.70 -11.20
CA GLY A 122 -7.38 -3.56 -10.53
C GLY A 122 -6.77 -2.55 -11.52
N ALA A 123 -6.81 -1.25 -11.21
CA ALA A 123 -6.34 -0.17 -12.09
C ALA A 123 -4.85 0.19 -11.95
N LEU A 124 -4.12 -0.43 -11.02
CA LEU A 124 -2.71 -0.16 -10.84
C LEU A 124 -1.88 -0.79 -11.97
N GLU A 125 -1.07 0.01 -12.67
CA GLU A 125 -0.27 -0.44 -13.83
C GLU A 125 1.25 -0.49 -13.53
N VAL A 126 1.65 -0.33 -12.26
CA VAL A 126 3.06 -0.27 -11.87
C VAL A 126 3.74 -1.65 -11.93
N PHE A 127 3.02 -2.70 -11.53
CA PHE A 127 3.53 -4.07 -11.43
C PHE A 127 3.00 -4.95 -12.57
N GLU A 128 3.70 -6.05 -12.85
CA GLU A 128 3.21 -7.07 -13.78
C GLU A 128 1.88 -7.64 -13.28
N LYS A 129 0.91 -7.82 -14.18
CA LYS A 129 -0.40 -8.40 -13.89
C LYS A 129 -0.39 -9.91 -14.14
N MET A 130 -0.90 -10.70 -13.20
CA MET A 130 -1.06 -12.14 -13.38
C MET A 130 -2.24 -12.68 -12.56
N PRO A 131 -3.08 -13.60 -13.08
CA PRO A 131 -4.07 -14.29 -12.26
C PRO A 131 -3.43 -14.97 -11.04
N LEU A 132 -4.07 -14.87 -9.88
CA LEU A 132 -3.53 -15.43 -8.63
C LEU A 132 -3.27 -16.94 -8.73
N GLU A 133 -4.18 -17.68 -9.37
CA GLU A 133 -4.06 -19.13 -9.55
C GLU A 133 -2.86 -19.51 -10.43
N GLN A 134 -2.46 -18.63 -11.34
CA GLN A 134 -1.27 -18.82 -12.18
C GLN A 134 -0.01 -18.52 -11.37
N ALA A 135 0.02 -17.40 -10.64
CA ALA A 135 1.17 -17.00 -9.84
C ALA A 135 1.53 -18.03 -8.75
N LEU A 136 0.52 -18.61 -8.09
CA LEU A 136 0.71 -19.64 -7.05
C LEU A 136 1.25 -20.99 -7.59
N ARG A 137 1.37 -21.17 -8.91
CA ARG A 137 1.91 -22.39 -9.53
C ARG A 137 3.34 -22.20 -10.08
N SER A 138 3.90 -20.99 -9.94
CA SER A 138 5.20 -20.63 -10.50
C SER A 138 6.40 -21.02 -9.65
#